data_AF-A0A447UQL5-F1
#
_entry.id   AF-A0A447UQL5-F1
#
_cell.length_a   1.000
_cell.length_b   1.000
_cell.length_c   1.000
_cell.angle_alpha   90.00
_cell.angle_beta   90.00
_cell.angle_gamma   90.00
#
_symmetry.space_group_name_H-M   'P 1'
#
loop_
_entity.id
_entity.type
_entity.pdbx_description
1 polymer ?
#
loop_
_entity_poly.entity_id
_entity_poly.type
_entity_poly.pdbx_seq_one_letter_code
_entity_poly.pdbx_strand_id
1 'polypeptide(L)'
;MGRKDLIKIENTFLTEEQVNQLSLYAPQATVNRIDNYDVVGKSRPSLPDRIDNVLVCPNSNCISHAEPVSSSFAVKKRTDDIALKCKYCEKEFSHYVVLAN
;
A
#
# COMPACT_ATOMS: atom_id res chain seq x y z
N MET A 1 -15.56 -2.91 16.81
CA MET A 1 -14.61 -3.88 16.21
C MET A 1 -14.69 -5.16 17.02
N GLY A 2 -15.13 -6.28 16.43
CA GLY A 2 -15.29 -7.54 17.16
C GLY A 2 -14.02 -8.39 17.20
N ARG A 3 -13.28 -8.48 16.09
CA ARG A 3 -12.01 -9.21 15.95
C ARG A 3 -10.99 -8.33 15.24
N LYS A 4 -9.69 -8.53 15.51
CA LYS A 4 -8.58 -7.88 14.84
C LYS A 4 -7.37 -8.80 14.81
N ASP A 5 -6.51 -8.62 13.82
CA ASP A 5 -5.20 -9.26 13.74
C ASP A 5 -4.13 -8.38 14.38
N LEU A 6 -3.02 -8.99 14.79
CA LEU A 6 -1.90 -8.30 15.44
C LEU A 6 -0.58 -8.94 15.04
N ILE A 7 0.33 -8.12 14.52
CA ILE A 7 1.69 -8.50 14.14
C ILE A 7 2.67 -7.74 15.04
N LYS A 8 3.68 -8.42 15.58
CA LYS A 8 4.78 -7.84 16.36
C LYS A 8 6.11 -8.26 15.71
N ILE A 9 6.99 -7.31 15.49
CA ILE A 9 8.32 -7.54 14.91
C ILE A 9 9.34 -6.89 15.85
N GLU A 10 10.19 -7.70 16.48
CA GLU A 10 11.21 -7.19 17.40
C GLU A 10 12.36 -6.54 16.64
N ASN A 11 12.96 -5.52 17.26
CA ASN A 11 14.14 -4.79 16.75
C ASN A 11 14.00 -4.27 15.31
N THR A 12 12.78 -4.04 14.85
CA THR A 12 12.49 -3.60 13.48
C THR A 12 11.49 -2.45 13.50
N PHE A 13 11.78 -1.41 12.71
CA PHE A 13 10.89 -0.28 12.52
C PHE A 13 10.49 -0.17 11.06
N LEU A 14 9.19 0.01 10.81
CA LEU A 14 8.69 0.30 9.47
C LEU A 14 8.95 1.77 9.15
N THR A 15 9.35 2.04 7.91
CA THR A 15 9.44 3.41 7.39
C THR A 15 8.03 3.99 7.18
N GLU A 16 7.90 5.31 7.11
CA GLU A 16 6.60 5.93 6.79
C GLU A 16 6.04 5.46 5.46
N GLU A 17 6.90 5.21 4.47
CA GLU A 17 6.50 4.67 3.17
C GLU A 17 5.89 3.27 3.30
N GLN A 18 6.52 2.37 4.05
CA GLN A 18 5.98 1.04 4.33
C GLN A 18 4.66 1.11 5.13
N VAL A 19 4.57 2.04 6.09
CA VAL A 19 3.34 2.29 6.83
C VAL A 19 2.23 2.80 5.91
N ASN A 20 2.55 3.65 4.94
CA ASN A 20 1.57 4.17 3.99
C ASN A 20 1.14 3.10 2.97
N GLN A 21 2.03 2.19 2.56
CA GLN A 21 1.65 1.04 1.73
C GLN A 21 0.60 0.14 2.41
N LEU A 22 0.62 0.03 3.75
CA LEU A 22 -0.42 -0.69 4.50
C LEU A 22 -1.81 -0.08 4.34
N SER A 23 -1.94 1.20 3.99
CA SER A 23 -3.25 1.87 3.88
C SER A 23 -4.15 1.23 2.83
N LEU A 24 -3.56 0.59 1.80
CA LEU A 24 -4.31 -0.10 0.75
C LEU A 24 -4.95 -1.41 1.24
N TYR A 25 -4.31 -2.09 2.20
CA TYR A 25 -4.76 -3.38 2.74
C TYR A 25 -5.53 -3.23 4.05
N ALA A 26 -5.09 -2.31 4.91
CA ALA A 26 -5.60 -2.11 6.26
C ALA A 26 -5.64 -0.61 6.61
N PRO A 27 -6.57 0.18 6.03
CA PRO A 27 -6.64 1.63 6.22
C PRO A 27 -6.92 2.05 7.67
N GLN A 28 -7.51 1.16 8.47
CA GLN A 28 -7.79 1.40 9.90
C GLN A 28 -6.72 0.81 10.82
N ALA A 29 -5.60 0.29 10.28
CA ALA A 29 -4.51 -0.23 11.09
C ALA A 29 -3.85 0.89 11.92
N THR A 30 -3.19 0.49 12.99
CA THR A 30 -2.40 1.37 13.84
C THR A 30 -1.04 0.74 14.02
N VAL A 31 0.01 1.47 13.66
CA VAL A 31 1.39 1.04 13.81
C VAL A 31 1.94 1.70 15.07
N ASN A 32 2.40 0.87 16.02
CA ASN A 32 3.00 1.35 17.26
C ASN A 32 4.51 1.16 17.17
N ARG A 33 5.26 2.24 17.45
CA ARG A 33 6.70 2.19 17.65
C ARG A 33 6.96 2.01 19.15
N ILE A 34 7.63 0.93 19.50
CA ILE A 34 7.94 0.56 20.89
C ILE A 34 9.45 0.58 21.06
N ASP A 35 9.92 1.25 22.11
CA ASP A 35 11.32 1.29 22.50
C ASP A 35 11.40 1.25 24.03
N ASN A 36 12.35 0.51 24.60
CA ASN A 36 12.46 0.26 26.04
C ASN A 36 11.12 -0.11 26.72
N TYR A 37 10.33 -0.98 26.09
CA TYR A 37 9.00 -1.42 26.54
C TYR A 37 7.90 -0.34 26.55
N ASP A 38 8.20 0.90 26.17
CA ASP A 38 7.26 2.01 26.11
C ASP A 38 6.86 2.34 24.67
N VAL A 39 5.60 2.78 24.48
CA VAL A 39 5.11 3.22 23.17
C VAL A 39 5.61 4.65 22.92
N VAL A 40 6.71 4.76 22.19
CA VAL A 40 7.34 6.05 21.84
C VAL A 40 6.67 6.72 20.64
N GLY A 41 5.84 6.02 19.87
CA GLY A 41 5.12 6.61 18.74
C GLY A 41 3.93 5.79 18.27
N LYS A 42 2.92 6.48 17.72
CA LYS A 42 1.77 5.86 17.07
C LYS A 42 1.51 6.54 15.74
N SER A 43 1.44 5.76 14.67
CA SER A 43 1.08 6.25 13.34
C SER A 43 -0.11 5.47 12.79
N ARG A 44 -0.90 6.14 11.97
CA ARG A 44 -1.94 5.52 11.15
C ARG A 44 -1.48 5.56 9.70
N PRO A 45 -1.65 4.48 8.93
CA PRO A 45 -1.40 4.50 7.50
C PRO A 45 -2.15 5.66 6.84
N SER A 46 -1.42 6.48 6.10
CA SER A 46 -2.02 7.47 5.20
C SER A 46 -2.00 6.94 3.78
N LEU A 47 -2.99 7.32 2.98
CA LEU A 47 -3.03 6.91 1.58
C LEU A 47 -1.89 7.63 0.83
N PRO A 48 -0.90 6.90 0.29
CA PRO A 48 0.22 7.53 -0.40
C PRO A 48 -0.23 8.04 -1.78
N ASP A 49 0.48 9.00 -2.36
CA ASP A 49 0.22 9.48 -3.73
C ASP A 49 0.66 8.45 -4.79
N ARG A 50 1.61 7.58 -4.46
CA ARG A 50 2.11 6.52 -5.33
C ARG A 50 2.39 5.24 -4.56
N ILE A 51 2.25 4.11 -5.26
CA ILE A 51 2.61 2.78 -4.79
C ILE A 51 3.52 2.13 -5.82
N ASP A 52 4.69 1.71 -5.37
CA ASP A 52 5.71 1.09 -6.22
C ASP A 52 6.01 -0.34 -5.74
N ASN A 53 6.51 -1.17 -6.65
CA ASN A 53 7.02 -2.55 -6.44
C ASN A 53 5.99 -3.62 -6.06
N VAL A 54 4.97 -3.31 -5.27
CA VAL A 54 4.10 -4.34 -4.65
C VAL A 54 2.86 -4.71 -5.47
N LEU A 55 2.53 -3.93 -6.51
CA LEU A 55 1.32 -4.12 -7.31
C LEU A 55 1.65 -4.64 -8.71
N VAL A 56 0.74 -5.40 -9.31
CA VAL A 56 0.87 -5.88 -10.70
C VAL A 56 -0.21 -5.23 -11.57
N CYS A 57 0.17 -4.81 -12.79
CA CYS A 57 -0.79 -4.19 -13.71
C CYS A 57 -1.83 -5.21 -14.20
N PRO A 58 -3.14 -4.94 -14.11
CA PRO A 58 -4.15 -5.84 -14.67
C PRO A 58 -4.18 -5.87 -16.21
N ASN A 59 -3.57 -4.87 -16.86
CA ASN A 59 -3.49 -4.84 -18.32
C ASN A 59 -2.43 -5.84 -18.80
N SER A 60 -2.89 -6.98 -19.32
CA SER A 60 -2.04 -8.06 -19.85
C SER A 60 -1.04 -7.61 -20.91
N ASN A 61 -1.33 -6.54 -21.64
CA ASN A 61 -0.44 -5.98 -22.66
C ASN A 61 0.44 -4.82 -22.13
N CYS A 62 0.62 -4.71 -20.81
CA CYS A 62 1.47 -3.68 -20.21
C CYS A 62 2.95 -4.07 -20.27
N ILE A 63 3.81 -3.13 -20.68
CA ILE A 63 5.26 -3.36 -20.81
C ILE A 63 5.93 -3.74 -19.47
N SER A 64 5.32 -3.37 -18.33
CA SER A 64 5.82 -3.71 -16.99
C SER A 64 5.86 -5.21 -16.68
N HIS A 65 5.24 -6.07 -17.50
CA HIS A 65 5.32 -7.53 -17.34
C HIS A 65 6.55 -8.15 -18.01
N ALA A 66 7.04 -7.53 -19.09
CA ALA A 66 8.12 -8.10 -19.91
C ALA A 66 9.49 -7.51 -19.54
N GLU A 67 9.52 -6.26 -19.09
CA GLU A 67 10.76 -5.55 -18.78
C GLU A 67 11.11 -5.62 -17.29
N PRO A 68 12.41 -5.63 -16.92
CA PRO A 68 12.87 -5.65 -15.54
C PRO A 68 12.72 -4.26 -14.88
N VAL A 69 11.47 -3.82 -14.73
CA VAL A 69 11.12 -2.52 -14.16
C VAL A 69 10.19 -2.68 -12.96
N SER A 70 10.37 -1.83 -11.95
CA SER A 70 9.45 -1.76 -10.81
C SER A 70 8.08 -1.29 -11.24
N SER A 71 7.03 -1.98 -10.79
CA SER A 71 5.67 -1.48 -10.95
C SER A 71 5.49 -0.14 -10.24
N SER A 72 4.62 0.71 -10.77
CA SER A 72 4.38 2.04 -10.21
C SER A 72 2.96 2.51 -10.55
N PHE A 73 2.21 2.89 -9.54
CA PHE A 73 0.83 3.37 -9.66
C PHE A 73 0.66 4.69 -8.94
N ALA A 74 0.04 5.67 -9.61
CA ALA A 74 -0.45 6.87 -8.96
C ALA A 74 -1.80 6.58 -8.32
N VAL A 75 -1.95 6.95 -7.05
CA VAL A 75 -3.15 6.71 -6.26
C VAL A 75 -4.04 7.95 -6.35
N LYS A 76 -5.32 7.73 -6.68
CA LYS A 76 -6.33 8.78 -6.72
C LYS A 76 -7.51 8.36 -5.85
N LYS A 77 -7.71 9.10 -4.77
CA LYS A 77 -8.91 8.93 -3.95
C LYS A 77 -10.12 9.51 -4.68
N ARG A 78 -11.12 8.67 -4.94
CA ARG A 78 -12.47 9.06 -5.37
C ARG A 78 -13.41 8.96 -4.15
N THR A 79 -14.63 9.46 -4.30
CA THR A 79 -15.59 9.58 -3.19
C THR A 79 -15.84 8.24 -2.48
N ASP A 80 -15.96 7.16 -3.25
CA ASP A 80 -16.31 5.82 -2.76
C ASP A 80 -15.30 4.72 -3.15
N ASP A 81 -14.20 5.07 -3.83
CA ASP A 81 -13.20 4.11 -4.30
C ASP A 81 -11.80 4.73 -4.40
N ILE A 82 -10.77 3.89 -4.40
CA ILE A 82 -9.39 4.25 -4.69
C ILE A 82 -9.09 3.77 -6.12
N ALA A 83 -8.72 4.72 -6.98
CA ALA A 83 -8.30 4.43 -8.33
C ALA A 83 -6.77 4.46 -8.45
N LEU A 84 -6.21 3.51 -9.20
CA LEU A 84 -4.78 3.33 -9.39
C LEU A 84 -4.44 3.48 -10.87
N LYS A 85 -3.66 4.52 -11.21
CA LYS A 85 -3.18 4.77 -12.58
C LYS A 85 -1.79 4.20 -12.75
N CYS A 86 -1.62 3.24 -13.66
CA CYS A 86 -0.31 2.66 -13.97
C CYS A 86 0.62 3.71 -14.62
N LYS A 87 1.89 3.76 -14.19
CA LYS A 87 2.93 4.63 -14.78
C LYS A 87 3.21 4.32 -16.25
N TYR A 88 3.05 3.06 -16.66
CA TYR A 88 3.52 2.57 -17.97
C TYR A 88 2.43 2.59 -19.03
N CYS A 89 1.34 1.85 -18.85
CA CYS A 89 0.25 1.81 -19.83
C CYS A 89 -0.77 2.95 -19.65
N GLU A 90 -0.59 3.79 -18.63
CA GLU A 90 -1.45 4.91 -18.27
C GLU A 90 -2.93 4.58 -18.00
N LYS A 91 -3.31 3.30 -18.03
CA LYS A 91 -4.66 2.87 -17.67
C LYS A 91 -4.90 3.03 -16.17
N GLU A 92 -6.15 3.34 -15.84
CA GLU A 92 -6.63 3.50 -14.48
C GLU A 92 -7.56 2.34 -14.12
N PHE A 93 -7.37 1.77 -12.93
CA PHE A 93 -8.11 0.62 -12.42
C PHE A 93 -8.65 0.92 -11.03
N SER A 94 -9.75 0.28 -10.64
CA SER A 94 -10.14 0.22 -9.23
C SER A 94 -9.10 -0.58 -8.45
N HIS A 95 -8.78 -0.15 -7.22
CA HIS A 95 -7.82 -0.85 -6.38
C HIS A 95 -8.20 -2.32 -6.14
N TYR A 96 -9.50 -2.64 -6.07
CA TYR A 96 -9.97 -4.03 -5.95
C TYR A 96 -9.51 -4.92 -7.11
N VAL A 97 -9.51 -4.40 -8.35
CA VAL A 97 -9.07 -5.14 -9.53
C VAL A 97 -7.56 -5.35 -9.52
N VAL A 98 -6.80 -4.36 -9.03
CA VAL A 98 -5.34 -4.45 -8.94
C VAL A 98 -4.91 -5.44 -7.85
N LEU A 99 -5.61 -5.46 -6.71
CA LEU A 99 -5.33 -6.35 -5.59
C LEU A 99 -5.76 -7.82 -5.80
N ALA A 100 -6.60 -8.08 -6.80
CA ALA A 100 -7.10 -9.42 -7.10
C ALA A 100 -6.19 -10.24 -8.03
N ASN A 101 -5.11 -9.65 -8.55
CA ASN A 101 -4.16 -10.33 -9.44
C ASN A 101 -2.99 -10.97 -8.69
#